data_AF-A0A7C6N916-F1
#
_entry.id   AF-A0A7C6N916-F1
#
_cell.length_a   1.000
_cell.length_b   1.000
_cell.length_c   1.000
_cell.angle_alpha   90.00
_cell.angle_beta   90.00
_cell.angle_gamma   90.00
#
_symmetry.space_group_name_H-M   'P 1'
#
loop_
_entity.id
_entity.type
_entity.pdbx_description
1 polymer ?
#
loop_
_entity_poly.entity_id
_entity_poly.type
_entity_poly.pdbx_seq_one_letter_code
_entity_poly.pdbx_strand_id
1 'polypeptide(L)'
;MGEKFAVRNLRLCTKDCLCLYVCPTGATDTENSIIDVSKCIGCGACADACPSGAISMMPKVLPPQQAKEESVVEALRGLVQSKAQAENIASQMSDVLGAAVEKSSRLMAEDLIREAGFMLPQSENTREFLESIKDYPGVPEDTVDILLNTIKFNENMEEKKMEKWKCTVCGYIHEGAMTPDFICPVCGQGADKFVKIEETASSKNPYVGTKTEKNLWEAFAGESQARNKYTYFAEVARNAGFEQIAEIFLLTAENEKEHAKLWFKALGEIGNTAENLLQAAEGENFEWTDMYDRMAREADEEGFHDLAEQFRGVAAIEKAHEERYRKLLKNVEAKEVFEKSGVTLWECRNCGHLEMGVKAPEVCSVCKYAQSFFEVRAENY
;
A
#
# COMPACT_ATOMS: atom_id res chain seq x y z
N MET A 1 -0.88 -36.80 -22.00
CA MET A 1 -0.11 -35.55 -22.15
C MET A 1 -0.88 -34.50 -21.34
N GLY A 2 -0.32 -33.98 -20.25
CA GLY A 2 -1.07 -33.11 -19.32
C GLY A 2 -1.56 -31.82 -19.98
N GLU A 3 -2.60 -31.20 -19.41
CA GLU A 3 -3.05 -29.87 -19.84
C GLU A 3 -1.89 -28.87 -19.70
N LYS A 4 -1.59 -28.11 -20.76
CA LYS A 4 -0.55 -27.09 -20.79
C LYS A 4 -1.14 -25.71 -21.00
N PHE A 5 -0.39 -24.67 -20.68
CA PHE A 5 -0.68 -23.28 -21.01
C PHE A 5 0.59 -22.57 -21.44
N ALA A 6 0.45 -21.49 -22.21
CA ALA A 6 1.58 -20.71 -22.69
C ALA A 6 1.94 -19.63 -21.66
N VAL A 7 3.24 -19.41 -21.46
CA VAL A 7 3.80 -18.33 -20.63
C VAL A 7 4.82 -17.55 -21.44
N ARG A 8 4.84 -16.22 -21.31
CA ARG A 8 5.76 -15.34 -22.03
C ARG A 8 6.84 -14.81 -21.08
N ASN A 9 8.11 -14.99 -21.45
CA ASN A 9 9.24 -14.31 -20.84
C ASN A 9 9.38 -12.91 -21.45
N LEU A 10 9.01 -11.88 -20.69
CA LEU A 10 9.03 -10.49 -21.16
C LEU A 10 10.42 -10.00 -21.53
N ARG A 11 11.49 -10.53 -20.92
CA ARG A 11 12.88 -10.14 -21.24
C ARG A 11 13.35 -10.64 -22.60
N LEU A 12 12.75 -11.73 -23.10
CA LEU A 12 13.05 -12.29 -24.42
C LEU A 12 12.09 -11.80 -25.50
N CYS A 13 11.01 -11.10 -25.14
CA CYS A 13 9.99 -10.67 -26.08
C CYS A 13 10.49 -9.48 -26.92
N THR A 14 10.54 -9.67 -28.24
CA THR A 14 10.94 -8.66 -29.23
C THR A 14 9.77 -7.83 -29.76
N LYS A 15 8.54 -8.11 -29.32
CA LYS A 15 7.30 -7.42 -29.74
C LYS A 15 6.99 -7.51 -31.24
N ASP A 16 7.38 -8.61 -31.89
CA ASP A 16 6.97 -8.91 -33.28
C ASP A 16 5.47 -9.20 -33.42
N CYS A 17 4.77 -9.41 -32.29
CA CYS A 17 3.31 -9.57 -32.20
C CYS A 17 2.69 -10.72 -33.01
N LEU A 18 3.49 -11.60 -33.63
CA LEU A 18 2.98 -12.73 -34.40
C LEU A 18 2.12 -13.68 -33.56
N CYS A 19 2.49 -13.87 -32.29
CA CYS A 19 1.73 -14.64 -31.31
C CYS A 19 0.27 -14.17 -31.16
N LEU A 20 -0.02 -12.88 -31.37
CA LEU A 20 -1.37 -12.30 -31.34
C LEU A 20 -2.26 -12.90 -32.43
N TYR A 21 -1.74 -12.93 -33.66
CA TYR A 21 -2.49 -13.31 -34.85
C TYR A 21 -2.67 -14.83 -34.98
N VAL A 22 -1.77 -15.62 -34.41
CA VAL A 22 -1.86 -17.09 -34.44
C VAL A 22 -2.66 -17.67 -33.27
N CYS A 23 -3.02 -16.87 -32.26
CA CYS A 23 -3.74 -17.37 -31.10
C CYS A 23 -5.25 -17.53 -31.40
N PRO A 24 -5.79 -18.76 -31.43
CA PRO A 24 -7.19 -18.98 -31.83
C PRO A 24 -8.21 -18.49 -30.80
N THR A 25 -7.78 -18.25 -29.55
CA THR A 25 -8.66 -17.84 -28.45
C THR A 25 -8.41 -16.41 -27.98
N GLY A 26 -7.46 -15.69 -28.60
CA GLY A 26 -7.06 -14.37 -28.15
C GLY A 26 -6.34 -14.35 -26.80
N ALA A 27 -5.85 -15.49 -26.30
CA ALA A 27 -5.14 -15.57 -25.02
C ALA A 27 -3.84 -14.74 -24.97
N THR A 28 -3.22 -14.48 -26.11
CA THR A 28 -1.99 -13.67 -26.20
C THR A 28 -2.24 -12.17 -26.35
N ASP A 29 -3.49 -11.78 -26.60
CA ASP A 29 -3.94 -10.42 -26.92
C ASP A 29 -4.16 -9.62 -25.63
N THR A 30 -3.05 -9.27 -24.98
CA THR A 30 -3.04 -8.55 -23.71
C THR A 30 -2.08 -7.37 -23.77
N GLU A 31 -2.58 -6.20 -23.36
CA GLU A 31 -1.84 -4.93 -23.38
C GLU A 31 -0.63 -4.95 -22.43
N ASN A 32 -0.68 -5.76 -21.38
CA ASN A 32 0.42 -5.96 -20.42
C ASN A 32 1.42 -7.06 -20.82
N SER A 33 1.28 -7.63 -22.03
CA SER A 33 2.13 -8.72 -22.54
C SER A 33 2.09 -10.04 -21.75
N ILE A 34 1.08 -10.25 -20.89
CA ILE A 34 0.88 -11.48 -20.11
C ILE A 34 -0.12 -12.38 -20.81
N ILE A 35 0.23 -13.64 -21.09
CA ILE A 35 -0.72 -14.57 -21.71
C ILE A 35 -1.85 -14.90 -20.72
N ASP A 36 -3.10 -14.69 -21.13
CA ASP A 36 -4.30 -15.02 -20.35
C ASP A 36 -4.49 -16.53 -20.27
N VAL A 37 -4.11 -17.09 -19.12
CA VAL A 37 -4.19 -18.53 -18.85
C VAL A 37 -5.64 -19.04 -18.86
N SER A 38 -6.62 -18.18 -18.56
CA SER A 38 -8.04 -18.57 -18.57
C SER A 38 -8.58 -18.80 -19.99
N LYS A 39 -8.02 -18.09 -20.98
CA LYS A 39 -8.33 -18.26 -22.41
C LYS A 39 -7.39 -19.24 -23.11
N CYS A 40 -6.26 -19.58 -22.50
CA CYS A 40 -5.26 -20.44 -23.12
C CYS A 40 -5.71 -21.90 -23.15
N ILE A 41 -5.90 -22.44 -24.36
CA ILE A 41 -6.26 -23.85 -24.56
C ILE A 41 -5.05 -24.79 -24.67
N GLY A 42 -3.83 -24.28 -24.46
CA GLY A 42 -2.63 -25.11 -24.44
C GLY A 42 -2.15 -25.60 -25.81
N CYS A 43 -2.62 -25.02 -26.92
CA CYS A 43 -2.36 -25.52 -28.27
C CYS A 43 -0.92 -25.33 -28.77
N GLY A 44 -0.14 -24.41 -28.20
CA GLY A 44 1.27 -24.19 -28.57
C GLY A 44 1.52 -23.25 -29.75
N ALA A 45 0.50 -22.88 -30.53
CA ALA A 45 0.67 -22.07 -31.75
C ALA A 45 1.47 -20.76 -31.54
N CYS A 46 1.23 -20.09 -30.41
CA CYS A 46 1.97 -18.87 -30.06
C CYS A 46 3.44 -19.11 -29.69
N ALA A 47 3.78 -20.27 -29.12
CA ALA A 47 5.14 -20.67 -28.83
C ALA A 47 5.90 -20.99 -30.12
N ASP A 48 5.28 -21.76 -31.02
CA ASP A 48 5.87 -22.15 -32.30
C ASP A 48 6.10 -20.95 -33.23
N ALA A 49 5.21 -19.95 -33.16
CA ALA A 49 5.31 -18.74 -33.98
C ALA A 49 6.24 -17.67 -33.39
N CYS A 50 6.74 -17.82 -32.15
CA CYS A 50 7.52 -16.76 -31.49
C CYS A 50 8.96 -16.73 -32.02
N PRO A 51 9.38 -15.69 -32.79
CA PRO A 51 10.70 -15.69 -33.43
C PRO A 51 11.85 -15.63 -32.41
N SER A 52 11.63 -14.97 -31.28
CA SER A 52 12.62 -14.84 -30.21
C SER A 52 12.61 -16.00 -29.21
N GLY A 53 11.71 -16.98 -29.38
CA GLY A 53 11.56 -18.09 -28.42
C GLY A 53 11.09 -17.62 -27.03
N ALA A 54 10.45 -16.46 -26.93
CA ALA A 54 10.02 -15.89 -25.66
C ALA A 54 8.84 -16.61 -25.00
N ILE A 55 8.17 -17.54 -25.69
CA ILE A 55 6.97 -18.20 -25.19
C ILE A 55 7.26 -19.70 -24.98
N SER A 56 6.97 -20.18 -23.77
CA SER A 56 7.15 -21.57 -23.36
C SER A 56 5.82 -22.22 -22.96
N MET A 57 5.67 -23.50 -23.28
CA MET A 57 4.50 -24.29 -22.87
C MET A 57 4.73 -24.95 -21.52
N MET A 58 4.00 -24.50 -20.50
CA MET A 58 4.07 -25.01 -19.14
C MET A 58 2.92 -25.96 -18.84
N PRO A 59 3.14 -27.06 -18.10
CA PRO A 59 2.06 -27.91 -17.65
C PRO A 59 1.24 -27.19 -16.56
N LYS A 60 -0.09 -27.35 -16.57
CA LYS A 60 -0.97 -26.82 -15.52
C LYS A 60 -0.72 -27.45 -14.16
N VAL A 61 -0.37 -28.73 -14.17
CA VAL A 61 0.06 -29.47 -12.99
C VAL A 61 1.57 -29.69 -13.15
N LEU A 62 2.35 -29.02 -12.30
CA LEU A 62 3.78 -29.26 -12.24
C LEU A 62 4.01 -30.72 -11.81
N PRO A 63 5.01 -31.41 -12.39
CA PRO A 63 5.37 -32.72 -11.89
C PRO A 63 5.78 -32.61 -10.41
N PRO A 64 5.58 -33.66 -9.60
CA PRO A 64 6.11 -33.67 -8.25
C PRO A 64 7.61 -33.41 -8.30
N GLN A 65 8.12 -32.66 -7.31
CA GLN A 65 9.53 -32.37 -7.23
C GLN A 65 10.31 -33.69 -7.19
N GLN A 66 11.18 -33.89 -8.18
CA GLN A 66 12.01 -35.09 -8.24
C GLN A 66 13.16 -34.92 -7.26
N ALA A 67 13.43 -35.98 -6.48
CA ALA A 67 14.63 -36.02 -5.67
C ALA A 67 15.86 -35.90 -6.58
N LYS A 68 16.83 -35.09 -6.18
CA LYS A 68 18.10 -34.97 -6.90
C LYS A 68 18.92 -36.22 -6.61
N GLU A 69 19.61 -36.73 -7.64
CA GLU A 69 20.59 -37.80 -7.48
C GLU A 69 21.67 -37.39 -6.48
N GLU A 70 22.21 -38.35 -5.73
CA GLU A 70 23.21 -38.09 -4.68
C GLU A 70 24.44 -37.34 -5.23
N SER A 71 24.90 -37.71 -6.42
CA SER A 71 25.99 -37.02 -7.12
C SER A 71 25.71 -35.54 -7.41
N VAL A 72 24.46 -35.17 -7.67
CA VAL A 72 24.04 -33.78 -7.87
C VAL A 72 24.04 -33.04 -6.53
N VAL A 73 23.52 -33.68 -5.47
CA VAL A 73 23.54 -33.10 -4.12
C VAL A 73 24.98 -32.86 -3.64
N GLU A 74 25.90 -33.79 -3.89
CA GLU A 74 27.32 -33.64 -3.57
C GLU A 74 27.96 -32.47 -4.35
N ALA A 75 27.66 -32.34 -5.63
CA ALA A 75 28.14 -31.21 -6.43
C ALA A 75 27.60 -29.87 -5.90
N LEU A 76 26.32 -29.79 -5.53
CA LEU A 76 25.72 -28.61 -4.93
C LEU A 76 26.41 -28.25 -3.60
N ARG A 77 26.69 -29.23 -2.73
CA ARG A 77 27.42 -29.00 -1.47
C ARG A 77 28.85 -28.48 -1.72
N GLY A 78 29.53 -28.99 -2.73
CA GLY A 78 30.85 -28.46 -3.13
C GLY A 78 30.77 -26.99 -3.56
N LEU A 79 29.73 -26.62 -4.32
CA LEU A 79 29.48 -25.23 -4.70
C LEU A 79 29.14 -24.34 -3.50
N VAL A 80 28.36 -24.83 -2.53
CA VAL A 80 28.06 -24.11 -1.28
C VAL A 80 29.35 -23.75 -0.55
N GLN A 81 30.28 -24.70 -0.41
CA GLN A 81 31.57 -24.44 0.22
C GLN A 81 32.37 -23.36 -0.52
N SER A 82 32.38 -23.43 -1.85
CA SER A 82 33.03 -22.41 -2.68
C SER A 82 32.40 -21.03 -2.51
N LYS A 83 31.06 -20.94 -2.41
CA LYS A 83 30.36 -19.67 -2.18
C LYS A 83 30.58 -19.11 -0.79
N ALA A 84 30.58 -19.96 0.24
CA ALA A 84 30.93 -19.55 1.60
C ALA A 84 32.37 -19.02 1.70
N GLN A 85 33.31 -19.62 0.96
CA GLN A 85 34.69 -19.10 0.88
C GLN A 85 34.74 -17.73 0.19
N ALA A 86 34.03 -17.57 -0.93
CA ALA A 86 33.95 -16.30 -1.65
C ALA A 86 33.33 -15.19 -0.79
N GLU A 87 32.26 -15.49 -0.05
CA GLU A 87 31.64 -14.59 0.92
C GLU A 87 32.63 -14.14 2.00
N ASN A 88 33.35 -15.09 2.62
CA ASN A 88 34.34 -14.77 3.65
C ASN A 88 35.52 -13.93 3.16
N ILE A 89 35.96 -14.12 1.91
CA ILE A 89 37.00 -13.29 1.31
C ILE A 89 36.45 -11.90 1.03
N ALA A 90 35.24 -11.81 0.48
CA ALA A 90 34.60 -10.56 0.12
C ALA A 90 34.26 -9.69 1.34
N SER A 91 33.88 -10.28 2.47
CA SER A 91 33.59 -9.55 3.72
C SER A 91 34.82 -8.90 4.36
N GLN A 92 36.03 -9.30 3.94
CA GLN A 92 37.28 -8.64 4.34
C GLN A 92 37.61 -7.41 3.49
N MET A 93 36.87 -7.20 2.40
CA MET A 93 37.01 -6.04 1.52
C MET A 93 36.00 -4.96 1.94
N SER A 94 36.44 -3.69 1.97
CA SER A 94 35.60 -2.56 2.38
C SER A 94 35.06 -1.73 1.21
N ASP A 95 35.26 -2.21 -0.02
CA ASP A 95 34.80 -1.55 -1.23
C ASP A 95 33.41 -2.02 -1.67
N VAL A 96 32.78 -1.24 -2.55
CA VAL A 96 31.43 -1.52 -3.08
C VAL A 96 31.37 -2.88 -3.78
N LEU A 97 32.46 -3.27 -4.44
CA LEU A 97 32.56 -4.58 -5.10
C LEU A 97 32.59 -5.72 -4.07
N GLY A 98 33.38 -5.59 -3.00
CA GLY A 98 33.40 -6.54 -1.89
C GLY A 98 32.00 -6.77 -1.30
N ALA A 99 31.30 -5.69 -0.95
CA ALA A 99 29.93 -5.77 -0.40
C ALA A 99 28.95 -6.45 -1.37
N ALA A 100 29.05 -6.16 -2.68
CA ALA A 100 28.21 -6.79 -3.70
C ALA A 100 28.52 -8.29 -3.85
N VAL A 101 29.79 -8.68 -3.85
CA VAL A 101 30.23 -10.07 -3.97
C VAL A 101 29.88 -10.88 -2.73
N GLU A 102 29.99 -10.29 -1.54
CA GLU A 102 29.55 -10.91 -0.28
C GLU A 102 28.05 -11.27 -0.36
N LYS A 103 27.21 -10.27 -0.66
CA LYS A 103 25.75 -10.47 -0.76
C LYS A 103 25.36 -11.46 -1.85
N SER A 104 26.00 -11.38 -3.02
CA SER A 104 25.75 -12.30 -4.13
C SER A 104 26.16 -13.74 -3.77
N SER A 105 27.32 -13.93 -3.13
CA SER A 105 27.82 -15.24 -2.75
C SER A 105 26.94 -15.89 -1.69
N ARG A 106 26.47 -15.11 -0.71
CA ARG A 106 25.51 -15.55 0.32
C ARG A 106 24.22 -16.05 -0.31
N LEU A 107 23.58 -15.24 -1.17
CA LEU A 107 22.33 -15.62 -1.84
C LEU A 107 22.47 -16.89 -2.68
N MET A 108 23.57 -17.01 -3.43
CA MET A 108 23.84 -18.23 -4.19
C MET A 108 24.05 -19.44 -3.28
N ALA A 109 24.73 -19.29 -2.15
CA ALA A 109 24.91 -20.38 -1.19
C ALA A 109 23.57 -20.84 -0.63
N GLU A 110 22.69 -19.92 -0.22
CA GLU A 110 21.36 -20.21 0.30
C GLU A 110 20.51 -20.97 -0.73
N ASP A 111 20.49 -20.53 -2.00
CA ASP A 111 19.78 -21.22 -3.08
C ASP A 111 20.32 -22.63 -3.33
N LEU A 112 21.65 -22.80 -3.32
CA LEU A 112 22.28 -24.12 -3.49
C LEU A 112 21.93 -25.05 -2.31
N ILE A 113 21.89 -24.55 -1.07
CA ILE A 113 21.50 -25.35 0.11
C ILE A 113 20.01 -25.73 0.03
N ARG A 114 19.15 -24.80 -0.39
CA ARG A 114 17.71 -25.03 -0.61
C ARG A 114 17.49 -26.11 -1.67
N GLU A 115 18.18 -25.99 -2.81
CA GLU A 115 18.10 -26.98 -3.89
C GLU A 115 18.68 -28.34 -3.50
N ALA A 116 19.68 -28.37 -2.61
CA ALA A 116 20.22 -29.60 -2.05
C ALA A 116 19.32 -30.25 -0.99
N GLY A 117 18.22 -29.60 -0.59
CA GLY A 117 17.26 -30.10 0.40
C GLY A 117 17.68 -29.90 1.86
N PHE A 118 18.63 -29.01 2.13
CA PHE A 118 19.19 -28.78 3.48
C PHE A 118 18.73 -27.47 4.14
N MET A 119 17.90 -26.68 3.46
CA MET A 119 17.37 -25.43 3.98
C MET A 119 15.87 -25.35 3.71
N LEU A 120 15.11 -25.07 4.75
CA LEU A 120 13.70 -24.73 4.65
C LEU A 120 13.55 -23.31 4.06
N PRO A 121 12.57 -23.05 3.18
CA PRO A 121 12.31 -21.71 2.70
C PRO A 121 12.00 -20.74 3.84
N GLN A 122 12.56 -19.54 3.79
CA GLN A 122 12.25 -18.45 4.71
C GLN A 122 10.93 -17.76 4.31
N SER A 123 9.83 -18.52 4.37
CA SER A 123 8.48 -18.08 3.97
C SER A 123 7.43 -18.36 5.05
N GLU A 124 6.33 -17.62 5.07
CA GLU A 124 5.22 -17.81 6.01
C GLU A 124 4.62 -19.22 5.88
N ASN A 125 4.52 -19.77 4.66
CA ASN A 125 4.07 -21.16 4.44
C ASN A 125 4.94 -22.20 5.18
N THR A 126 6.25 -21.93 5.30
CA THR A 126 7.16 -22.82 6.04
C THR A 126 6.95 -22.68 7.54
N ARG A 127 6.72 -21.46 8.02
CA ARG A 127 6.38 -21.20 9.42
C ARG A 127 5.06 -21.86 9.81
N GLU A 128 4.00 -21.67 9.03
CA GLU A 128 2.70 -22.33 9.24
C GLU A 128 2.83 -23.85 9.24
N PHE A 129 3.62 -24.40 8.31
CA PHE A 129 3.92 -25.82 8.28
C PHE A 129 4.60 -26.28 9.58
N LEU A 130 5.66 -25.58 10.01
CA LEU A 130 6.36 -25.87 11.27
C LEU A 130 5.42 -25.78 12.48
N GLU A 131 4.60 -24.73 12.58
CA GLU A 131 3.59 -24.57 13.63
C GLU A 131 2.57 -25.74 13.59
N SER A 132 2.15 -26.18 12.40
CA SER A 132 1.17 -27.26 12.24
C SER A 132 1.68 -28.66 12.59
N ILE A 133 3.00 -28.88 12.48
CA ILE A 133 3.61 -30.18 12.81
C ILE A 133 4.14 -30.26 14.23
N LYS A 134 4.01 -29.18 15.00
CA LYS A 134 4.52 -29.09 16.38
C LYS A 134 3.96 -30.21 17.27
N ASP A 135 2.68 -30.53 17.11
CA ASP A 135 1.98 -31.59 17.86
C ASP A 135 1.92 -32.93 17.10
N TYR A 136 2.63 -33.07 15.97
CA TYR A 136 2.52 -34.25 15.12
C TYR A 136 3.31 -35.45 15.70
N PRO A 137 2.70 -36.65 15.79
CA PRO A 137 3.39 -37.82 16.35
C PRO A 137 4.70 -38.15 15.63
N GLY A 138 5.80 -38.16 16.37
CA GLY A 138 7.14 -38.48 15.87
C GLY A 138 7.98 -37.27 15.44
N VAL A 139 7.45 -36.05 15.53
CA VAL A 139 8.21 -34.81 15.35
C VAL A 139 8.62 -34.26 16.74
N PRO A 140 9.92 -34.01 17.00
CA PRO A 140 10.34 -33.40 18.26
C PRO A 140 9.93 -31.92 18.34
N GLU A 141 9.09 -31.59 19.32
CA GLU A 141 8.56 -30.24 19.56
C GLU A 141 9.68 -29.20 19.74
N ASP A 142 10.71 -29.57 20.50
CA ASP A 142 11.90 -28.76 20.75
C ASP A 142 12.65 -28.39 19.47
N THR A 143 12.72 -29.31 18.51
CA THR A 143 13.35 -29.09 17.21
C THR A 143 12.54 -28.12 16.37
N VAL A 144 11.21 -28.22 16.39
CA VAL A 144 10.31 -27.28 15.70
C VAL A 144 10.46 -25.88 16.29
N ASP A 145 10.51 -25.75 17.62
CA ASP A 145 10.70 -24.47 18.30
C ASP A 145 12.06 -23.83 17.99
N ILE A 146 13.12 -24.63 17.91
CA ILE A 146 14.45 -24.13 17.50
C ILE A 146 14.38 -23.59 16.07
N LEU A 147 13.73 -24.31 15.14
CA LEU A 147 13.61 -23.88 13.75
C LEU A 147 12.79 -22.59 13.62
N LEU A 148 11.65 -22.49 14.32
CA LEU A 148 10.80 -21.29 14.33
C LEU A 148 11.53 -20.05 14.87
N ASN A 149 12.43 -20.23 15.86
CA ASN A 149 13.20 -19.13 16.44
C ASN A 149 14.47 -18.77 15.66
N THR A 150 15.02 -19.72 14.89
CA THR A 150 16.31 -19.53 14.17
C THR A 150 16.11 -19.02 12.74
N ILE A 151 15.03 -19.45 12.07
CA ILE A 151 14.74 -19.05 10.69
C ILE A 151 14.24 -17.60 10.70
N LYS A 152 14.90 -16.74 9.91
CA LYS A 152 14.43 -15.37 9.65
C LYS A 152 13.43 -15.42 8.49
N PHE A 153 12.14 -15.36 8.78
CA PHE A 153 11.10 -15.32 7.76
C PHE A 153 11.10 -13.96 7.06
N ASN A 154 10.95 -13.95 5.73
CA ASN A 154 11.12 -12.74 4.91
C ASN A 154 9.86 -11.87 4.86
N GLU A 155 8.70 -12.46 5.13
CA GLU A 155 7.48 -11.72 5.32
C GLU A 155 7.53 -11.03 6.68
N ASN A 156 7.54 -9.69 6.67
CA ASN A 156 7.17 -8.94 7.86
C ASN A 156 5.80 -9.45 8.28
N MET A 157 5.65 -9.81 9.55
CA MET A 157 4.31 -10.06 10.08
C MET A 157 3.42 -8.90 9.61
N GLU A 158 2.40 -9.19 8.82
CA GLU A 158 1.14 -8.52 9.10
C GLU A 158 0.97 -8.74 10.60
N GLU A 159 1.11 -7.67 11.38
CA GLU A 159 0.94 -7.69 12.82
C GLU A 159 -0.26 -8.61 13.08
N LYS A 160 -0.02 -9.79 13.68
CA LYS A 160 -1.12 -10.57 14.25
C LYS A 160 -1.83 -9.59 15.17
N LYS A 161 -2.99 -9.06 14.74
CA LYS A 161 -3.72 -7.98 15.41
C LYS A 161 -3.71 -8.22 16.90
N MET A 162 -2.79 -7.55 17.61
CA MET A 162 -2.68 -7.69 19.04
C MET A 162 -3.86 -6.96 19.64
N GLU A 163 -4.52 -7.57 20.62
CA GLU A 163 -5.67 -6.94 21.25
C GLU A 163 -5.27 -5.56 21.78
N LYS A 164 -5.96 -4.51 21.34
CA LYS A 164 -5.75 -3.15 21.87
C LYS A 164 -6.79 -2.89 22.95
N TRP A 165 -6.37 -2.32 24.06
CA TRP A 165 -7.23 -2.03 25.20
C TRP A 165 -7.08 -0.57 25.61
N LYS A 166 -8.18 0.16 25.78
CA LYS A 166 -8.17 1.56 26.18
C LYS A 166 -8.56 1.72 27.64
N CYS A 167 -7.73 2.41 28.42
CA CYS A 167 -8.08 2.82 29.77
C CYS A 167 -9.21 3.87 29.72
N THR A 168 -10.34 3.57 30.31
CA THR A 168 -11.51 4.48 30.40
C THR A 168 -11.26 5.73 31.25
N VAL A 169 -10.21 5.75 32.07
CA VAL A 169 -9.91 6.84 33.00
C VAL A 169 -8.94 7.87 32.42
N CYS A 170 -7.86 7.43 31.77
CA CYS A 170 -6.81 8.32 31.24
C CYS A 170 -6.56 8.20 29.73
N GLY A 171 -7.19 7.23 29.07
CA GLY A 171 -7.04 7.04 27.61
C GLY A 171 -5.80 6.27 27.17
N TYR A 172 -4.95 5.78 28.09
CA TYR A 172 -3.81 4.93 27.76
C TYR A 172 -4.24 3.70 26.95
N ILE A 173 -3.52 3.41 25.85
CA ILE A 173 -3.75 2.26 24.98
C ILE A 173 -2.69 1.19 25.30
N HIS A 174 -3.14 0.02 25.73
CA HIS A 174 -2.30 -1.16 25.90
C HIS A 174 -2.43 -2.06 24.68
N GLU A 175 -1.32 -2.50 24.13
CA GLU A 175 -1.27 -3.46 23.01
C GLU A 175 -0.77 -4.80 23.56
N GLY A 176 -1.64 -5.81 23.55
CA GLY A 176 -1.38 -7.12 24.14
C GLY A 176 -2.59 -7.72 24.87
N ALA A 177 -2.47 -8.99 25.27
CA ALA A 177 -3.51 -9.66 26.04
C ALA A 177 -3.65 -9.02 27.43
N MET A 178 -4.88 -8.62 27.80
CA MET A 178 -5.16 -8.02 29.11
C MET A 178 -5.16 -9.08 30.21
N THR A 179 -4.30 -8.90 31.21
CA THR A 179 -4.29 -9.75 32.40
C THR A 179 -5.10 -9.10 33.54
N PRO A 180 -5.74 -9.89 34.43
CA PRO A 180 -6.52 -9.34 35.56
C PRO A 180 -5.72 -8.45 36.51
N ASP A 181 -4.41 -8.68 36.58
CA ASP A 181 -3.49 -7.96 37.47
C ASP A 181 -2.85 -6.72 36.79
N PHE A 182 -3.25 -6.41 35.56
CA PHE A 182 -2.69 -5.27 34.83
C PHE A 182 -3.07 -3.95 35.49
N ILE A 183 -2.06 -3.10 35.72
CA ILE A 183 -2.23 -1.76 36.28
C ILE A 183 -1.85 -0.74 35.22
N CYS A 184 -2.75 0.21 34.94
CA CYS A 184 -2.49 1.29 34.01
C CYS A 184 -1.23 2.08 34.42
N PRO A 185 -0.21 2.21 33.56
CA PRO A 185 1.03 2.92 33.89
C PRO A 185 0.84 4.43 34.02
N VAL A 186 -0.25 4.98 33.48
CA VAL A 186 -0.53 6.42 33.49
C VAL A 186 -1.36 6.84 34.71
N CYS A 187 -2.41 6.09 35.05
CA CYS A 187 -3.36 6.49 36.10
C CYS A 187 -3.46 5.53 37.28
N GLY A 188 -2.71 4.43 37.28
CA GLY A 188 -2.63 3.48 38.40
C GLY A 188 -3.91 2.66 38.64
N GLN A 189 -4.88 2.69 37.72
CA GLN A 189 -6.13 1.93 37.83
C GLN A 189 -5.95 0.51 37.30
N GLY A 190 -6.71 -0.43 37.86
CA GLY A 190 -6.64 -1.84 37.49
C GLY A 190 -7.23 -2.15 36.10
N ALA A 191 -7.09 -3.41 35.69
CA ALA A 191 -7.57 -3.95 34.43
C ALA A 191 -9.09 -3.80 34.25
N ASP A 192 -9.85 -3.68 35.35
CA ASP A 192 -11.30 -3.43 35.35
C ASP A 192 -11.69 -2.10 34.70
N LYS A 193 -10.73 -1.18 34.54
CA LYS A 193 -10.93 0.11 33.84
C LYS A 193 -10.49 0.09 32.39
N PHE A 194 -10.08 -1.04 31.84
CA PHE A 194 -9.78 -1.18 30.42
C PHE A 194 -10.95 -1.77 29.65
N VAL A 195 -11.28 -1.13 28.53
CA VAL A 195 -12.22 -1.67 27.55
C VAL A 195 -11.44 -2.15 26.34
N LYS A 196 -11.75 -3.37 25.88
CA LYS A 196 -11.20 -3.91 24.64
C LYS A 196 -11.63 -3.01 23.49
N ILE A 197 -10.67 -2.56 22.71
CA ILE A 197 -10.94 -1.97 21.40
C ILE A 197 -11.25 -3.16 20.51
N GLU A 198 -12.53 -3.53 20.45
CA GLU A 198 -13.00 -4.35 19.33
C GLU A 198 -12.78 -3.50 18.08
N GLU A 199 -11.97 -3.98 17.15
CA GLU A 199 -11.95 -3.46 15.79
C GLU A 199 -13.31 -3.75 15.15
N THR A 200 -14.31 -2.97 15.54
CA THR A 200 -15.56 -2.80 14.81
C THR A 200 -15.35 -1.73 13.76
N ALA A 201 -14.24 -1.82 13.02
CA ALA A 201 -14.25 -1.37 11.63
C ALA A 201 -14.82 -2.55 10.84
N SER A 202 -16.16 -2.61 10.76
CA SER A 202 -16.79 -3.23 9.61
C SER A 202 -16.11 -2.62 8.38
N SER A 203 -15.18 -3.35 7.76
CA SER A 203 -14.57 -2.88 6.52
C SER A 203 -15.74 -2.79 5.53
N LYS A 204 -16.24 -1.56 5.30
CA LYS A 204 -17.31 -1.30 4.34
C LYS A 204 -16.93 -1.77 2.93
N ASN A 205 -15.65 -2.02 2.69
CA ASN A 205 -15.09 -2.64 1.51
C ASN A 205 -15.42 -4.16 1.44
N PRO A 206 -16.25 -4.60 0.48
CA PRO A 206 -16.55 -6.03 0.31
C PRO A 206 -15.42 -6.79 -0.42
N TYR A 207 -14.35 -6.11 -0.83
CA TYR A 207 -13.28 -6.67 -1.68
C TYR A 207 -11.97 -6.92 -0.93
N VAL A 208 -11.92 -6.75 0.39
CA VAL A 208 -10.69 -6.86 1.20
C VAL A 208 -9.92 -8.16 0.92
N GLY A 209 -8.61 -8.02 0.67
CA GLY A 209 -7.68 -9.11 0.39
C GLY A 209 -7.75 -9.69 -1.03
N THR A 210 -8.68 -9.21 -1.86
CA THR A 210 -8.84 -9.71 -3.23
C THR A 210 -7.95 -8.96 -4.23
N LYS A 211 -7.74 -9.58 -5.40
CA LYS A 211 -7.13 -8.86 -6.55
C LYS A 211 -8.00 -7.69 -7.02
N THR A 212 -9.31 -7.77 -6.84
CA THR A 212 -10.24 -6.69 -7.22
C THR A 212 -10.03 -5.44 -6.39
N GLU A 213 -9.81 -5.57 -5.08
CA GLU A 213 -9.44 -4.43 -4.23
C GLU A 213 -8.17 -3.74 -4.73
N LYS A 214 -7.12 -4.53 -5.05
CA LYS A 214 -5.88 -3.97 -5.62
C LYS A 214 -6.13 -3.24 -6.94
N ASN A 215 -6.95 -3.83 -7.83
CA ASN A 215 -7.33 -3.19 -9.09
C ASN A 215 -8.11 -1.89 -8.88
N LEU A 216 -8.99 -1.83 -7.87
CA LEU A 216 -9.75 -0.61 -7.54
C LEU A 216 -8.84 0.50 -7.02
N TRP A 217 -7.87 0.18 -6.17
CA TRP A 217 -6.86 1.14 -5.72
C TRP A 217 -5.97 1.62 -6.87
N GLU A 218 -5.55 0.72 -7.76
CA GLU A 218 -4.78 1.05 -8.96
C GLU A 218 -5.57 1.99 -9.89
N ALA A 219 -6.85 1.68 -10.14
CA ALA A 219 -7.73 2.53 -10.93
C ALA A 219 -7.93 3.90 -10.27
N PHE A 220 -8.20 3.96 -8.97
CA PHE A 220 -8.33 5.23 -8.24
C PHE A 220 -7.06 6.08 -8.34
N ALA A 221 -5.88 5.49 -8.18
CA ALA A 221 -4.61 6.18 -8.32
C ALA A 221 -4.39 6.69 -9.76
N GLY A 222 -4.71 5.87 -10.76
CA GLY A 222 -4.61 6.23 -12.18
C GLY A 222 -5.50 7.41 -12.56
N GLU A 223 -6.78 7.36 -12.19
CA GLU A 223 -7.76 8.41 -12.47
C GLU A 223 -7.41 9.73 -11.75
N SER A 224 -6.95 9.63 -10.50
CA SER A 224 -6.51 10.80 -9.72
C SER A 224 -5.31 11.50 -10.35
N GLN A 225 -4.34 10.72 -10.85
CA GLN A 225 -3.20 11.26 -11.60
C GLN A 225 -3.64 11.84 -12.95
N ALA A 226 -4.59 11.20 -13.65
CA ALA A 226 -5.11 11.67 -14.93
C ALA A 226 -5.78 13.04 -14.80
N ARG A 227 -6.68 13.21 -13.81
CA ARG A 227 -7.32 14.49 -13.47
C ARG A 227 -6.30 15.62 -13.32
N ASN A 228 -5.28 15.42 -12.50
CA ASN A 228 -4.26 16.45 -12.24
C ASN A 228 -3.46 16.77 -13.51
N LYS A 229 -2.99 15.76 -14.24
CA LYS A 229 -2.27 15.95 -15.52
C LYS A 229 -3.09 16.75 -16.52
N TYR A 230 -4.35 16.38 -16.74
CA TYR A 230 -5.20 17.07 -17.71
C TYR A 230 -5.49 18.52 -17.30
N THR A 231 -5.63 18.78 -15.99
CA THR A 231 -5.74 20.16 -15.49
C THR A 231 -4.50 20.98 -15.81
N TYR A 232 -3.30 20.41 -15.65
CA TYR A 232 -2.04 21.08 -16.01
C TYR A 232 -1.88 21.26 -17.52
N PHE A 233 -2.30 20.27 -18.32
CA PHE A 233 -2.26 20.35 -19.78
C PHE A 233 -3.22 21.40 -20.32
N ALA A 234 -4.36 21.62 -19.65
CA ALA A 234 -5.26 22.71 -20.00
C ALA A 234 -4.59 24.08 -19.88
N GLU A 235 -3.77 24.30 -18.85
CA GLU A 235 -3.01 25.55 -18.70
C GLU A 235 -2.00 25.72 -19.84
N VAL A 236 -1.28 24.66 -20.21
CA VAL A 236 -0.36 24.68 -21.36
C VAL A 236 -1.10 25.00 -22.66
N ALA A 237 -2.25 24.36 -22.90
CA ALA A 237 -3.08 24.61 -24.08
C ALA A 237 -3.59 26.06 -24.13
N ARG A 238 -4.01 26.61 -22.98
CA ARG A 238 -4.45 28.00 -22.85
C ARG A 238 -3.32 28.97 -23.16
N ASN A 239 -2.15 28.75 -22.58
CA ASN A 239 -0.96 29.58 -22.84
C ASN A 239 -0.51 29.54 -24.31
N ALA A 240 -0.81 28.45 -25.03
CA ALA A 240 -0.58 28.33 -26.47
C ALA A 240 -1.72 28.89 -27.35
N GLY A 241 -2.79 29.45 -26.75
CA GLY A 241 -3.93 30.04 -27.46
C GLY A 241 -5.00 29.03 -27.91
N PHE A 242 -4.93 27.77 -27.47
CA PHE A 242 -5.89 26.73 -27.81
C PHE A 242 -7.00 26.59 -26.76
N GLU A 243 -7.82 27.63 -26.61
CA GLU A 243 -8.87 27.68 -25.57
C GLU A 243 -9.85 26.50 -25.64
N GLN A 244 -10.29 26.08 -26.83
CA GLN A 244 -11.18 24.93 -26.96
C GLN A 244 -10.53 23.63 -26.46
N ILE A 245 -9.24 23.44 -26.71
CA ILE A 245 -8.51 22.25 -26.26
C ILE A 245 -8.34 22.31 -24.73
N ALA A 246 -8.06 23.48 -24.17
CA ALA A 246 -7.99 23.68 -22.73
C ALA A 246 -9.31 23.32 -22.04
N GLU A 247 -10.44 23.79 -22.56
CA GLU A 247 -11.77 23.46 -22.02
C GLU A 247 -12.08 21.96 -22.14
N ILE A 248 -11.67 21.30 -23.24
CA ILE A 248 -11.83 19.85 -23.37
C ILE A 248 -10.99 19.12 -22.32
N PHE A 249 -9.74 19.53 -22.08
CA PHE A 249 -8.92 18.93 -21.02
C PHE A 249 -9.53 19.09 -19.64
N LEU A 250 -10.08 20.27 -19.31
CA LEU A 250 -10.76 20.51 -18.04
C LEU A 250 -12.04 19.67 -17.91
N LEU A 251 -12.81 19.55 -18.99
CA LEU A 251 -13.97 18.67 -19.03
C LEU A 251 -13.53 17.22 -18.79
N THR A 252 -12.49 16.73 -19.46
CA THR A 252 -11.97 15.37 -19.24
C THR A 252 -11.49 15.19 -17.81
N ALA A 253 -10.75 16.14 -17.23
CA ALA A 253 -10.34 16.09 -15.82
C ALA A 253 -11.53 15.96 -14.85
N GLU A 254 -12.64 16.63 -15.14
CA GLU A 254 -13.87 16.52 -14.35
C GLU A 254 -14.53 15.14 -14.51
N ASN A 255 -14.45 14.52 -15.69
CA ASN A 255 -14.88 13.13 -15.88
C ASN A 255 -14.01 12.15 -15.09
N GLU A 256 -12.68 12.29 -15.12
CA GLU A 256 -11.78 11.41 -14.36
C GLU A 256 -11.97 11.56 -12.85
N LYS A 257 -12.34 12.74 -12.37
CA LYS A 257 -12.75 12.95 -10.97
C LYS A 257 -13.95 12.07 -10.61
N GLU A 258 -14.98 12.02 -11.47
CA GLU A 258 -16.15 11.18 -11.23
C GLU A 258 -15.83 9.69 -11.38
N HIS A 259 -14.93 9.29 -12.28
CA HIS A 259 -14.43 7.92 -12.37
C HIS A 259 -13.70 7.50 -11.07
N ALA A 260 -12.75 8.30 -10.60
CA ALA A 260 -12.05 8.06 -9.34
C ALA A 260 -13.02 7.89 -8.16
N LYS A 261 -14.06 8.74 -8.11
CA LYS A 261 -15.10 8.69 -7.07
C LYS A 261 -15.92 7.40 -7.10
N LEU A 262 -16.18 6.81 -8.28
CA LEU A 262 -16.85 5.50 -8.36
C LEU A 262 -16.03 4.43 -7.64
N TRP A 263 -14.72 4.39 -7.88
CA TRP A 263 -13.80 3.41 -7.30
C TRP A 263 -13.59 3.63 -5.81
N PHE A 264 -13.35 4.87 -5.39
CA PHE A 264 -13.18 5.23 -3.97
C PHE A 264 -14.45 4.92 -3.15
N LYS A 265 -15.63 5.14 -3.75
CA LYS A 265 -16.91 4.73 -3.15
C LYS A 265 -17.05 3.20 -3.06
N ALA A 266 -16.64 2.46 -4.09
CA ALA A 266 -16.69 1.00 -4.09
C ALA A 266 -15.77 0.39 -3.03
N LEU A 267 -14.64 1.04 -2.75
CA LEU A 267 -13.73 0.72 -1.65
C LEU A 267 -14.28 1.09 -0.26
N GLY A 268 -15.43 1.78 -0.18
CA GLY A 268 -16.05 2.14 1.10
C GLY A 268 -15.36 3.31 1.83
N GLU A 269 -14.49 4.04 1.15
CA GLU A 269 -13.64 5.11 1.71
C GLU A 269 -14.37 6.45 1.86
N ILE A 270 -15.62 6.57 1.40
CA ILE A 270 -16.41 7.80 1.55
C ILE A 270 -17.35 7.67 2.75
N GLY A 271 -16.97 8.32 3.86
CA GLY A 271 -17.73 8.42 5.09
C GLY A 271 -18.55 9.71 5.23
N ASN A 272 -19.02 9.95 6.45
CA ASN A 272 -19.59 11.25 6.84
C ASN A 272 -18.48 12.31 7.02
N THR A 273 -18.86 13.59 7.21
CA THR A 273 -17.88 14.68 7.31
C THR A 273 -16.84 14.49 8.42
N ALA A 274 -17.21 13.97 9.58
CA ALA A 274 -16.27 13.74 10.68
C ALA A 274 -15.30 12.61 10.32
N GLU A 275 -15.80 11.50 9.79
CA GLU A 275 -14.99 10.37 9.30
C GLU A 275 -13.97 10.84 8.24
N ASN A 276 -14.42 11.61 7.25
CA ASN A 276 -13.56 12.09 6.16
C ASN A 276 -12.52 13.12 6.66
N LEU A 277 -12.86 13.97 7.63
CA LEU A 277 -11.91 14.91 8.23
C LEU A 277 -10.83 14.19 9.04
N LEU A 278 -11.20 13.11 9.74
CA LEU A 278 -10.24 12.27 10.46
C LEU A 278 -9.32 11.56 9.46
N GLN A 279 -9.87 10.91 8.44
CA GLN A 279 -9.10 10.25 7.39
C GLN A 279 -8.12 11.20 6.71
N ALA A 280 -8.55 12.43 6.40
CA ALA A 280 -7.67 13.46 5.85
C ALA A 280 -6.55 13.82 6.83
N ALA A 281 -6.86 14.08 8.10
CA ALA A 281 -5.84 14.42 9.10
C ALA A 281 -4.80 13.30 9.31
N GLU A 282 -5.23 12.03 9.27
CA GLU A 282 -4.34 10.87 9.39
C GLU A 282 -3.46 10.69 8.15
N GLY A 283 -4.02 10.90 6.95
CA GLY A 283 -3.25 10.92 5.70
C GLY A 283 -2.17 12.00 5.73
N GLU A 284 -2.54 13.25 6.02
CA GLU A 284 -1.61 14.37 6.15
C GLU A 284 -0.52 14.09 7.19
N ASN A 285 -0.89 13.50 8.35
CA ASN A 285 0.08 13.13 9.39
C ASN A 285 1.12 12.14 8.88
N PHE A 286 0.69 11.09 8.20
CA PHE A 286 1.59 10.11 7.59
C PHE A 286 2.51 10.76 6.55
N GLU A 287 1.96 11.67 5.72
CA GLU A 287 2.73 12.36 4.69
C GLU A 287 3.91 13.14 5.28
N TRP A 288 3.68 13.97 6.32
CA TRP A 288 4.76 14.80 6.85
C TRP A 288 5.65 14.12 7.89
N THR A 289 5.18 13.12 8.61
CA THR A 289 5.99 12.44 9.65
C THR A 289 6.84 11.30 9.11
N ASP A 290 6.40 10.63 8.04
CA ASP A 290 7.04 9.43 7.50
C ASP A 290 7.40 9.61 6.02
N MET A 291 6.39 9.82 5.16
CA MET A 291 6.58 9.75 3.71
C MET A 291 7.58 10.80 3.20
N TYR A 292 7.32 12.08 3.45
CA TYR A 292 8.17 13.18 2.98
C TYR A 292 9.49 13.29 3.76
N ASP A 293 9.52 12.92 5.05
CA ASP A 293 10.78 12.86 5.82
C ASP A 293 11.73 11.84 5.20
N ARG A 294 11.23 10.62 4.95
CA ARG A 294 11.98 9.56 4.27
C ARG A 294 12.42 10.00 2.87
N MET A 295 11.51 10.52 2.05
CA MET A 295 11.82 10.96 0.68
C MET A 295 12.88 12.07 0.66
N ALA A 296 12.82 13.03 1.58
CA ALA A 296 13.83 14.08 1.69
C ALA A 296 15.21 13.52 2.06
N ARG A 297 15.27 12.55 3.00
CA ARG A 297 16.51 11.89 3.38
C ARG A 297 17.10 11.08 2.22
N GLU A 298 16.29 10.27 1.55
CA GLU A 298 16.71 9.48 0.38
C GLU A 298 17.22 10.40 -0.75
N ALA A 299 16.52 11.50 -1.03
CA ALA A 299 16.96 12.49 -2.01
C ALA A 299 18.32 13.13 -1.64
N ASP A 300 18.58 13.41 -0.35
CA ASP A 300 19.89 13.90 0.10
C ASP A 300 21.00 12.85 -0.04
N GLU A 301 20.71 11.59 0.26
CA GLU A 301 21.65 10.47 0.11
C GLU A 301 22.06 10.27 -1.36
N GLU A 302 21.14 10.52 -2.29
CA GLU A 302 21.38 10.46 -3.73
C GLU A 302 21.97 11.77 -4.32
N GLY A 303 22.09 12.83 -3.51
CA GLY A 303 22.68 14.12 -3.91
C GLY A 303 21.70 15.10 -4.57
N PHE A 304 20.39 14.87 -4.48
CA PHE A 304 19.32 15.73 -5.00
C PHE A 304 18.83 16.75 -3.96
N HIS A 305 19.74 17.57 -3.44
CA HIS A 305 19.48 18.47 -2.31
C HIS A 305 18.33 19.48 -2.53
N ASP A 306 18.20 20.04 -3.73
CA ASP A 306 17.11 20.98 -4.05
C ASP A 306 15.74 20.29 -3.94
N LEU A 307 15.66 19.02 -4.35
CA LEU A 307 14.43 18.24 -4.26
C LEU A 307 14.15 17.82 -2.81
N ALA A 308 15.19 17.48 -2.04
CA ALA A 308 15.07 17.21 -0.61
C ALA A 308 14.53 18.44 0.16
N GLU A 309 14.98 19.65 -0.17
CA GLU A 309 14.44 20.88 0.40
C GLU A 309 12.97 21.10 0.03
N GLN A 310 12.59 20.80 -1.22
CA GLN A 310 11.18 20.85 -1.63
C GLN A 310 10.32 19.86 -0.85
N PHE A 311 10.75 18.60 -0.67
CA PHE A 311 10.02 17.62 0.13
C PHE A 311 9.82 18.09 1.59
N ARG A 312 10.84 18.69 2.20
CA ARG A 312 10.72 19.28 3.55
C ARG A 312 9.75 20.47 3.58
N GLY A 313 9.77 21.31 2.56
CA GLY A 313 8.84 22.42 2.41
C GLY A 313 7.40 21.94 2.31
N VAL A 314 7.15 20.90 1.51
CA VAL A 314 5.83 20.26 1.40
C VAL A 314 5.42 19.63 2.72
N ALA A 315 6.30 18.88 3.40
CA ALA A 315 6.01 18.31 4.73
C ALA A 315 5.56 19.36 5.76
N ALA A 316 6.20 20.55 5.77
CA ALA A 316 5.79 21.64 6.64
C ALA A 316 4.38 22.18 6.32
N ILE A 317 3.98 22.15 5.05
CA ILE A 317 2.63 22.53 4.59
C ILE A 317 1.61 21.47 5.02
N GLU A 318 1.89 20.18 4.82
CA GLU A 318 0.98 19.09 5.18
C GLU A 318 0.72 19.03 6.69
N LYS A 319 1.73 19.38 7.52
CA LYS A 319 1.51 19.58 8.95
C LYS A 319 0.43 20.64 9.23
N ALA A 320 0.43 21.75 8.50
CA ALA A 320 -0.60 22.79 8.65
C ALA A 320 -1.98 22.32 8.15
N HIS A 321 -2.02 21.43 7.15
CA HIS A 321 -3.25 20.76 6.72
C HIS A 321 -3.80 19.84 7.81
N GLU A 322 -2.97 18.98 8.42
CA GLU A 322 -3.37 18.15 9.56
C GLU A 322 -3.97 19.01 10.68
N GLU A 323 -3.26 20.06 11.12
CA GLU A 323 -3.72 20.96 12.18
C GLU A 323 -5.08 21.60 11.85
N ARG A 324 -5.29 21.97 10.58
CA ARG A 324 -6.56 22.51 10.09
C ARG A 324 -7.66 21.45 10.17
N TYR A 325 -7.44 20.25 9.64
CA TYR A 325 -8.44 19.19 9.63
C TYR A 325 -8.81 18.74 11.04
N ARG A 326 -7.85 18.62 11.97
CA ARG A 326 -8.15 18.31 13.37
C ARG A 326 -8.99 19.39 14.07
N LYS A 327 -8.72 20.67 13.79
CA LYS A 327 -9.55 21.78 14.32
C LYS A 327 -10.97 21.73 13.75
N LEU A 328 -11.12 21.46 12.45
CA LEU A 328 -12.42 21.31 11.81
C LEU A 328 -13.18 20.09 12.36
N LEU A 329 -12.51 18.96 12.54
CA LEU A 329 -13.09 17.74 13.12
C LEU A 329 -13.63 18.03 14.52
N LYS A 330 -12.81 18.66 15.39
CA LYS A 330 -13.24 19.07 16.73
C LYS A 330 -14.49 19.95 16.69
N ASN A 331 -14.56 20.90 15.75
CA ASN A 331 -15.75 21.75 15.60
C ASN A 331 -16.99 20.93 15.19
N VAL A 332 -16.84 19.95 14.30
CA VAL A 332 -17.94 19.08 13.89
C VAL A 332 -18.45 18.23 15.06
N GLU A 333 -17.54 17.58 15.80
CA GLU A 333 -17.87 16.72 16.94
C GLU A 333 -18.48 17.49 18.10
N ALA A 334 -17.94 18.67 18.41
CA ALA A 334 -18.45 19.56 19.45
C ALA A 334 -19.69 20.35 19.02
N LYS A 335 -20.16 20.18 17.76
CA LYS A 335 -21.26 20.97 17.15
C LYS A 335 -21.00 22.47 17.16
N GLU A 336 -19.74 22.87 17.14
CA GLU A 336 -19.30 24.26 17.16
C GLU A 336 -19.10 24.87 15.75
N VAL A 337 -19.55 24.19 14.69
CA VAL A 337 -19.46 24.72 13.32
C VAL A 337 -20.28 25.99 13.16
N PHE A 338 -21.50 25.99 13.73
CA PHE A 338 -22.46 27.10 13.63
C PHE A 338 -22.90 27.62 15.02
N GLU A 339 -22.19 27.23 16.07
CA GLU A 339 -22.41 27.65 17.46
C GLU A 339 -21.06 27.88 18.13
N LYS A 340 -20.93 28.94 18.93
CA LYS A 340 -19.73 29.23 19.73
C LYS A 340 -20.12 29.54 21.17
N SER A 341 -19.19 29.35 22.09
CA SER A 341 -19.40 29.61 23.53
C SER A 341 -19.66 31.08 23.86
N GLY A 342 -19.26 32.00 22.97
CA GLY A 342 -19.46 33.44 23.10
C GLY A 342 -20.12 34.05 21.87
N VAL A 343 -20.61 35.28 22.02
CA VAL A 343 -21.17 36.07 20.92
C VAL A 343 -20.08 36.24 19.86
N THR A 344 -20.38 35.79 18.65
CA THR A 344 -19.47 35.78 17.51
C THR A 344 -20.12 36.53 16.35
N LEU A 345 -19.30 37.10 15.48
CA LEU A 345 -19.74 37.73 14.25
C LEU A 345 -19.71 36.70 13.11
N TRP A 346 -20.89 36.35 12.60
CA TRP A 346 -21.08 35.40 11.51
C TRP A 346 -21.23 36.15 10.19
N GLU A 347 -20.62 35.65 9.14
CA GLU A 347 -20.69 36.20 7.79
C GLU A 347 -21.29 35.19 6.81
N CYS A 348 -22.29 35.62 6.05
CA CYS A 348 -22.88 34.80 5.00
C CYS A 348 -22.00 34.83 3.74
N ARG A 349 -21.33 33.73 3.42
CA ARG A 349 -20.44 33.60 2.25
C ARG A 349 -21.14 33.80 0.90
N ASN A 350 -22.46 33.71 0.86
CA ASN A 350 -23.23 33.93 -0.37
C ASN A 350 -23.47 35.42 -0.68
N CYS A 351 -23.62 36.28 0.34
CA CYS A 351 -24.04 37.68 0.12
C CYS A 351 -23.34 38.72 1.01
N GLY A 352 -22.46 38.32 1.91
CA GLY A 352 -21.75 39.19 2.86
C GLY A 352 -22.56 39.67 4.06
N HIS A 353 -23.81 39.21 4.24
CA HIS A 353 -24.62 39.61 5.40
C HIS A 353 -23.93 39.22 6.72
N LEU A 354 -23.89 40.16 7.67
CA LEU A 354 -23.28 39.99 8.98
C LEU A 354 -24.34 39.84 10.06
N GLU A 355 -24.19 38.82 10.90
CA GLU A 355 -25.08 38.52 12.02
C GLU A 355 -24.27 38.34 13.30
N MET A 356 -24.64 39.02 14.39
CA MET A 356 -24.03 38.82 15.70
C MET A 356 -24.85 37.84 16.54
N GLY A 357 -24.21 36.81 17.07
CA GLY A 357 -24.87 35.87 17.96
C GLY A 357 -23.98 34.71 18.39
N VAL A 358 -24.43 33.95 19.39
CA VAL A 358 -23.77 32.69 19.77
C VAL A 358 -23.95 31.60 18.69
N LYS A 359 -24.98 31.73 17.85
CA LYS A 359 -25.32 30.82 16.75
C LYS A 359 -25.44 31.56 15.44
N ALA A 360 -25.02 30.94 14.34
CA ALA A 360 -25.39 31.38 13.01
C ALA A 360 -26.92 31.18 12.81
N PRO A 361 -27.62 32.07 12.10
CA PRO A 361 -29.05 31.92 11.87
C PRO A 361 -29.34 30.74 10.93
N GLU A 362 -30.46 30.05 11.14
CA GLU A 362 -30.87 28.91 10.29
C GLU A 362 -31.06 29.31 8.82
N VAL A 363 -31.48 30.55 8.58
CA VAL A 363 -31.71 31.14 7.26
C VAL A 363 -31.15 32.56 7.27
N CYS A 364 -30.37 32.91 6.25
CA CYS A 364 -29.88 34.27 6.05
C CYS A 364 -31.07 35.22 5.87
N SER A 365 -31.12 36.28 6.68
CA SER A 365 -32.21 37.26 6.65
C SER A 365 -32.28 38.04 5.32
N VAL A 366 -31.16 38.14 4.60
CA VAL A 366 -31.04 38.87 3.33
C VAL A 366 -31.29 37.95 2.13
N CYS A 367 -30.39 37.00 1.86
CA CYS A 367 -30.44 36.18 0.64
C CYS A 367 -31.28 34.91 0.77
N LYS A 368 -31.77 34.58 1.98
CA LYS A 368 -32.60 33.40 2.27
C LYS A 368 -31.91 32.03 2.08
N TYR A 369 -30.59 32.01 1.96
CA TYR A 369 -29.81 30.76 1.95
C TYR A 369 -29.68 30.16 3.36
N ALA A 370 -29.47 28.85 3.41
CA ALA A 370 -29.40 28.08 4.66
C ALA A 370 -28.16 28.42 5.51
N GLN A 371 -28.20 28.02 6.78
CA GLN A 371 -27.11 28.16 7.77
C GLN A 371 -25.75 27.70 7.26
N SER A 372 -25.71 26.69 6.38
CA SER A 372 -24.48 26.12 5.80
C SER A 372 -23.63 27.13 5.01
N PHE A 373 -24.18 28.30 4.70
CA PHE A 373 -23.46 29.40 4.04
C PHE A 373 -22.84 30.40 5.02
N PHE A 374 -23.05 30.27 6.33
CA PHE A 374 -22.42 31.13 7.32
C PHE A 374 -21.06 30.58 7.77
N GLU A 375 -20.12 31.47 8.03
CA GLU A 375 -18.85 31.18 8.69
C GLU A 375 -18.54 32.24 9.74
N VAL A 376 -17.57 31.97 10.62
CA VAL A 376 -17.06 33.01 11.53
C VAL A 376 -16.27 34.01 10.70
N ARG A 377 -16.63 35.30 10.79
CA ARG A 377 -15.92 36.36 10.06
C ARG A 377 -14.46 36.39 10.47
N ALA A 378 -13.58 36.36 9.47
CA ALA A 378 -12.15 36.58 9.63
C ALA A 378 -11.80 38.00 9.15
N GLU A 379 -11.05 38.76 9.95
CA GLU A 379 -10.49 40.05 9.56
C GLU A 379 -8.97 39.92 9.49
N ASN A 380 -8.43 40.08 8.28
CA ASN A 380 -7.01 39.92 7.96
C ASN A 380 -6.47 41.03 7.05
N TYR A 381 -7.16 42.17 6.98
CA TYR A 381 -6.83 43.34 6.16
C TYR A 381 -6.61 44.60 7.01
#